data_AF-A0A1M4ZHG1-F1
#
_entry.id   AF-A0A1M4ZHG1-F1
#
_cell.length_a   1.000
_cell.length_b   1.000
_cell.length_c   1.000
_cell.angle_alpha   90.00
_cell.angle_beta   90.00
_cell.angle_gamma   90.00
#
_symmetry.space_group_name_H-M   'P 1'
#
loop_
_entity.id
_entity.type
_entity.pdbx_description
1 polymer ?
#
loop_
_entity_poly.entity_id
_entity_poly.type
_entity_poly.pdbx_seq_one_letter_code
_entity_poly.pdbx_strand_id
1 'polypeptide(L)'
;MTPKEQKIKEAFGESWKLLSHSMQQHILTVHHWVDRSRNRMNLSPEDLGFDEVTECEVHCEFWRPIQLKGIENNNGWIKIESEEDMPKSAGRYYVKDMFRDDPCISVFEEALRERWLDIITHYQPIEKPKPPIY
;
A
#
# COMPACT_ATOMS: atom_id res chain seq x y z
N MET A 1 10.88 -5.26 -2.55
CA MET A 1 9.69 -4.48 -2.94
C MET A 1 8.87 -4.30 -1.68
N THR A 2 8.57 -3.07 -1.30
CA THR A 2 7.82 -2.79 -0.05
C THR A 2 6.32 -3.07 -0.25
N PRO A 3 5.54 -3.34 0.82
CA PRO A 3 4.08 -3.47 0.70
C PRO A 3 3.42 -2.24 0.07
N LYS A 4 3.99 -1.06 0.32
CA LYS A 4 3.56 0.21 -0.27
C LYS A 4 3.78 0.24 -1.79
N GLU A 5 4.95 -0.18 -2.26
CA GLU A 5 5.24 -0.32 -3.70
C GLU A 5 4.31 -1.32 -4.39
N GLN A 6 3.96 -2.42 -3.72
CA GLN A 6 3.01 -3.40 -4.25
C GLN A 6 1.62 -2.80 -4.43
N LYS A 7 1.10 -2.11 -3.42
CA LYS A 7 -0.20 -1.43 -3.50
C LYS A 7 -0.25 -0.36 -4.60
N ILE A 8 0.84 0.37 -4.80
CA ILE A 8 0.94 1.33 -5.91
C ILE A 8 0.85 0.59 -7.25
N LYS A 9 1.63 -0.48 -7.43
CA LYS A 9 1.59 -1.27 -8.66
C LYS A 9 0.21 -1.88 -8.92
N GLU A 10 -0.45 -2.40 -7.88
CA GLU A 10 -1.80 -2.94 -7.95
C GLU A 10 -2.80 -1.87 -8.39
N ALA A 11 -2.74 -0.66 -7.82
CA ALA A 11 -3.65 0.43 -8.17
C ALA A 11 -3.48 0.91 -9.62
N PHE A 12 -2.25 0.87 -10.15
CA PHE A 12 -2.00 1.17 -11.56
C PHE A 12 -2.25 -0.03 -12.50
N GLY A 13 -2.42 -1.24 -11.96
CA GLY A 13 -2.74 -2.45 -12.71
C GLY A 13 -1.84 -2.68 -13.92
N GLU A 14 -2.45 -2.97 -15.07
CA GLU A 14 -1.74 -3.17 -16.33
C GLU A 14 -1.08 -1.88 -16.85
N SER A 15 -1.66 -0.72 -16.54
CA SER A 15 -1.12 0.59 -16.91
C SER A 15 0.24 0.87 -16.27
N TRP A 16 0.57 0.20 -15.16
CA TRP A 16 1.91 0.25 -14.56
C TRP A 16 3.01 -0.15 -15.56
N LYS A 17 2.73 -1.11 -16.45
CA LYS A 17 3.68 -1.61 -17.46
C LYS A 17 3.87 -0.63 -18.62
N LEU A 18 2.93 0.28 -18.84
CA LEU A 18 3.00 1.30 -19.88
C LEU A 18 3.92 2.47 -19.48
N LEU A 19 4.15 2.63 -18.17
CA LEU A 19 5.01 3.67 -17.63
C LEU A 19 6.49 3.36 -17.88
N SER A 20 7.22 4.38 -18.33
CA SER A 20 8.69 4.30 -18.39
C SER A 20 9.28 4.09 -16.98
N HIS A 21 10.49 3.52 -16.91
CA HIS A 21 11.14 3.28 -15.62
C HIS A 21 11.33 4.57 -14.80
N SER A 22 11.63 5.70 -15.45
CA SER A 22 11.76 6.99 -14.78
C SER A 22 10.43 7.49 -14.21
N MET A 23 9.33 7.29 -14.93
CA MET A 23 7.99 7.62 -14.44
C MET A 23 7.61 6.76 -13.23
N GLN A 24 7.87 5.45 -13.29
CA GLN A 24 7.64 4.55 -12.15
C GLN A 24 8.40 5.01 -10.92
N GLN A 25 9.70 5.35 -11.04
CA GLN A 25 10.50 5.86 -9.93
C GLN A 25 9.99 7.19 -9.38
N HIS A 26 9.53 8.09 -10.24
CA HIS A 26 8.96 9.35 -9.80
C HIS A 26 7.66 9.13 -9.01
N ILE A 27 6.75 8.27 -9.48
CA ILE A 27 5.52 7.95 -8.76
C ILE A 27 5.86 7.35 -7.38
N LEU A 28 6.83 6.45 -7.29
CA LEU A 28 7.25 5.86 -6.02
C LEU A 28 7.86 6.89 -5.04
N THR A 29 8.42 7.99 -5.54
CA THR A 29 9.11 9.00 -4.71
C THR A 29 8.24 10.21 -4.38
N VAL A 30 7.27 10.58 -5.23
CA VAL A 30 6.43 11.78 -5.07
C VAL A 30 5.04 11.44 -4.56
N HIS A 31 4.99 10.72 -3.43
CA HIS A 31 3.73 10.32 -2.76
C HIS A 31 2.68 9.72 -3.71
N HIS A 32 3.13 9.04 -4.77
CA HIS A 32 2.29 8.30 -5.72
C HIS A 32 1.36 9.18 -6.55
N TRP A 33 1.71 10.45 -6.69
CA TRP A 33 1.08 11.36 -7.63
C TRP A 33 1.74 11.27 -9.02
N VAL A 34 0.92 11.31 -10.04
CA VAL A 34 1.30 11.48 -11.43
C VAL A 34 1.21 12.96 -11.76
N ASP A 35 2.28 13.51 -12.31
CA ASP A 35 2.39 14.92 -12.68
C ASP A 35 1.95 15.09 -14.15
N ARG A 36 0.76 15.63 -14.38
CA ARG A 36 0.22 15.89 -15.73
C ARG A 36 0.68 17.24 -16.29
N SER A 37 1.57 17.96 -15.61
CA SER A 37 2.15 19.17 -16.19
C SER A 37 2.94 18.83 -17.45
N ARG A 38 2.92 19.75 -18.41
CA ARG A 38 3.65 19.61 -19.69
C ARG A 38 5.15 19.41 -19.53
N ASN A 39 5.70 19.75 -18.36
CA ASN A 39 7.13 19.78 -18.10
C ASN A 39 7.66 18.51 -17.42
N ARG A 40 6.80 17.57 -16.99
CA ARG A 40 7.22 16.37 -16.24
C ARG A 40 6.84 15.06 -16.91
N MET A 41 5.58 14.64 -16.79
CA MET A 41 5.13 13.39 -17.42
C MET A 41 4.16 13.63 -18.56
N ASN A 42 3.38 14.72 -18.51
CA ASN A 42 2.34 15.02 -19.50
C ASN A 42 1.44 13.78 -19.76
N LEU A 43 1.09 13.07 -18.69
CA LEU A 43 0.23 11.89 -18.70
C LEU A 43 -1.08 12.23 -17.99
N SER A 44 -2.19 12.14 -18.71
CA SER A 44 -3.52 12.24 -18.12
C SER A 44 -3.97 10.88 -17.56
N PRO A 45 -4.99 10.84 -16.69
CA PRO A 45 -5.64 9.60 -16.28
C PRO A 45 -6.06 8.71 -17.46
N GLU A 46 -6.63 9.32 -18.50
CA GLU A 46 -7.19 8.62 -19.66
C GLU A 46 -6.11 7.97 -20.53
N ASP A 47 -4.90 8.56 -20.60
CA ASP A 47 -3.74 7.94 -21.28
C ASP A 47 -3.37 6.58 -20.66
N LEU A 48 -3.71 6.40 -19.39
CA LEU A 48 -3.50 5.17 -18.62
C LEU A 48 -4.80 4.39 -18.40
N GLY A 49 -5.89 4.76 -19.09
CA GLY A 49 -7.16 4.04 -19.06
C GLY A 49 -8.00 4.27 -17.82
N PHE A 50 -7.73 5.31 -17.04
CA PHE A 50 -8.55 5.70 -15.89
C PHE A 50 -9.61 6.73 -16.28
N ASP A 51 -10.77 6.64 -15.65
CA ASP A 51 -11.76 7.72 -15.65
C ASP A 51 -11.39 8.76 -14.58
N GLU A 52 -11.03 9.98 -15.00
CA GLU A 52 -10.57 11.04 -14.09
C GLU A 52 -11.59 11.37 -12.99
N VAL A 53 -12.89 11.25 -13.27
CA VAL A 53 -13.95 11.69 -12.37
C VAL A 53 -14.26 10.65 -11.30
N THR A 54 -14.23 9.37 -11.66
CA THR A 54 -14.71 8.27 -10.82
C THR A 54 -13.60 7.42 -10.22
N GLU A 55 -12.42 7.38 -10.85
CA GLU A 55 -11.32 6.50 -10.45
C GLU A 55 -10.10 7.26 -9.95
N CYS A 56 -10.06 8.59 -10.11
CA CYS A 56 -8.90 9.39 -9.73
C CYS A 56 -9.22 10.44 -8.68
N GLU A 57 -8.21 10.71 -7.85
CA GLU A 57 -8.13 11.94 -7.08
C GLU A 57 -7.24 12.92 -7.84
N VAL A 58 -7.74 14.14 -8.06
CA VAL A 58 -7.04 15.19 -8.83
C VAL A 58 -6.82 16.41 -7.94
N HIS A 59 -5.59 16.89 -7.90
CA HIS A 59 -5.20 18.13 -7.24
C HIS A 59 -4.31 18.95 -8.16
N CYS A 60 -4.87 20.02 -8.73
CA CYS A 60 -4.19 20.89 -9.70
C CYS A 60 -3.64 20.11 -10.92
N GLU A 61 -2.32 20.07 -11.08
CA GLU A 61 -1.61 19.35 -12.15
C GLU A 61 -1.16 17.94 -11.72
N PHE A 62 -1.69 17.43 -10.61
CA PHE A 62 -1.40 16.10 -10.10
C PHE A 62 -2.66 15.26 -10.04
N TRP A 63 -2.51 13.96 -10.31
CA TRP A 63 -3.57 12.98 -10.13
C TRP A 63 -3.03 11.67 -9.58
N ARG A 64 -3.90 10.85 -8.98
CA ARG A 64 -3.59 9.47 -8.58
C ARG A 64 -4.86 8.61 -8.61
N PRO A 65 -4.75 7.28 -8.78
CA PRO A 65 -5.87 6.38 -8.53
C PRO A 65 -6.44 6.54 -7.12
N ILE A 66 -7.76 6.56 -6.97
CA ILE A 66 -8.45 6.78 -5.70
C ILE A 66 -8.12 5.69 -4.66
N GLN A 67 -7.76 4.50 -5.12
CA GLN A 67 -7.28 3.37 -4.32
C GLN A 67 -6.00 3.70 -3.54
N LEU A 68 -5.24 4.71 -3.97
CA LEU A 68 -4.01 5.18 -3.29
C LEU A 68 -4.27 6.28 -2.26
N LYS A 69 -5.52 6.72 -2.10
CA LYS A 69 -5.85 7.73 -1.11
C LYS A 69 -5.54 7.23 0.31
N GLY A 70 -4.75 8.00 1.06
CA GLY A 70 -4.38 7.67 2.45
C GLY A 70 -3.16 6.74 2.59
N ILE A 71 -2.58 6.24 1.49
CA ILE A 71 -1.40 5.36 1.54
C ILE A 71 -0.15 6.09 2.05
N GLU A 72 -0.12 7.42 1.99
CA GLU A 72 0.94 8.26 2.55
C GLU A 72 1.09 8.10 4.07
N ASN A 73 -0.02 7.86 4.78
CA ASN A 73 -0.05 7.74 6.23
C ASN A 73 -0.16 6.30 6.71
N ASN A 74 -0.27 5.35 5.77
CA ASN A 74 -0.45 3.93 6.05
C ASN A 74 0.91 3.25 6.33
N ASN A 75 1.59 3.64 7.42
CA ASN A 75 2.97 3.29 7.87
C ASN A 75 3.36 1.79 7.85
N GLY A 76 3.21 1.09 6.73
CA GLY A 76 3.39 -0.35 6.60
C GLY A 76 2.25 -1.21 7.17
N TRP A 77 1.13 -0.61 7.55
CA TRP A 77 -0.04 -1.35 8.06
C TRP A 77 -0.80 -2.01 6.90
N ILE A 78 -1.15 -3.27 7.10
CA ILE A 78 -2.00 -4.07 6.21
C ILE A 78 -3.33 -4.23 6.91
N LYS A 79 -4.40 -3.75 6.28
CA LYS A 79 -5.77 -3.96 6.74
C LYS A 79 -6.21 -5.37 6.40
N ILE A 80 -6.89 -6.03 7.34
CA ILE A 80 -7.50 -7.35 7.12
C ILE A 80 -8.96 -7.11 6.73
N GLU A 81 -9.31 -7.36 5.48
CA GLU A 81 -10.71 -7.34 5.01
C GLU A 81 -11.21 -8.76 4.68
N SER A 82 -10.27 -9.68 4.45
CA SER A 82 -10.53 -11.07 4.11
C SER A 82 -9.41 -12.00 4.59
N GLU A 83 -9.60 -13.32 4.47
CA GLU A 83 -8.55 -14.30 4.75
C GLU A 83 -7.31 -14.13 3.87
N GLU A 84 -7.48 -13.57 2.67
CA GLU A 84 -6.39 -13.34 1.73
C GLU A 84 -5.44 -12.25 2.20
N ASP A 85 -5.89 -11.33 3.05
CA ASP A 85 -5.06 -10.26 3.60
C ASP A 85 -4.20 -10.72 4.77
N MET A 86 -4.48 -11.91 5.33
CA MET A 86 -3.80 -12.45 6.50
C MET A 86 -2.29 -12.61 6.32
N PRO A 87 -1.50 -12.57 7.42
CA PRO A 87 -0.07 -12.81 7.34
C PRO A 87 0.24 -14.14 6.65
N LYS A 88 1.22 -14.12 5.74
CA LYS A 88 1.60 -15.30 4.94
C LYS A 88 2.53 -16.28 5.67
N SER A 89 2.98 -15.91 6.87
CA SER A 89 3.90 -16.71 7.69
C SER A 89 3.56 -16.56 9.16
N ALA A 90 3.76 -17.60 9.96
CA ALA A 90 3.68 -17.47 11.41
C ALA A 90 4.78 -16.54 11.94
N GLY A 91 4.50 -15.78 13.01
CA GLY A 91 5.46 -14.83 13.55
C GLY A 91 4.86 -13.78 14.50
N ARG A 92 5.70 -12.83 14.91
CA ARG A 92 5.28 -11.66 15.70
C ARG A 92 5.03 -10.47 14.79
N TYR A 93 3.93 -9.77 15.04
CA TYR A 93 3.46 -8.63 14.27
C TYR A 93 3.05 -7.51 15.21
N TYR A 94 3.21 -6.27 14.78
CA TYR A 94 2.40 -5.20 15.33
C TYR A 94 0.97 -5.40 14.85
N VAL A 95 -0.02 -5.25 15.72
CA VAL A 95 -1.43 -5.41 15.40
C VAL A 95 -2.24 -4.26 15.97
N LYS A 96 -3.31 -3.89 15.26
CA LYS A 96 -4.43 -3.12 15.79
C LYS A 96 -5.64 -4.05 15.86
N ASP A 97 -6.24 -4.15 17.02
CA ASP A 97 -7.50 -4.85 17.18
C ASP A 97 -8.67 -3.89 17.30
N MET A 98 -9.88 -4.42 17.31
CA MET A 98 -11.10 -3.64 17.47
C MET A 98 -11.32 -3.09 18.88
N PHE A 99 -10.51 -3.48 19.87
CA PHE A 99 -10.72 -3.17 21.29
C PHE A 99 -9.78 -2.10 21.83
N ARG A 100 -8.64 -1.86 21.17
CA ARG A 100 -7.56 -0.99 21.64
C ARG A 100 -7.25 0.07 20.60
N ASP A 101 -7.05 1.30 21.07
CA ASP A 101 -6.60 2.41 20.23
C ASP A 101 -5.12 2.28 19.85
N ASP A 102 -4.30 1.80 20.78
CA ASP A 102 -2.85 1.67 20.60
C ASP A 102 -2.46 0.32 19.99
N PRO A 103 -1.54 0.32 19.00
CA PRO A 103 -0.91 -0.89 18.50
C PRO A 103 -0.26 -1.75 19.59
N CYS A 104 -0.40 -3.07 19.51
CA CYS A 104 0.34 -4.00 20.36
C CYS A 104 1.11 -5.02 19.53
N ILE A 105 1.93 -5.85 20.18
CA ILE A 105 2.53 -7.03 19.54
C ILE A 105 1.60 -8.22 19.75
N SER A 106 1.34 -8.98 18.68
CA SER A 106 0.63 -10.26 18.73
C SER A 106 1.37 -11.32 17.93
N VAL A 107 1.11 -12.59 18.24
CA VAL A 107 1.65 -13.74 17.52
C VAL A 107 0.58 -14.25 16.55
N PHE A 108 0.95 -14.37 15.28
CA PHE A 108 0.17 -15.07 14.29
C PHE A 108 0.67 -16.50 14.16
N GLU A 109 -0.25 -17.45 14.29
CA GLU A 109 -0.07 -18.88 14.01
C GLU A 109 -1.30 -19.35 13.24
N GLU A 110 -1.16 -20.38 12.41
CA GLU A 110 -2.26 -20.86 11.56
C GLU A 110 -3.49 -21.26 12.39
N ALA A 111 -3.27 -21.85 13.57
CA ALA A 111 -4.35 -22.21 14.51
C ALA A 111 -5.10 -21.00 15.11
N LEU A 112 -4.56 -19.78 14.98
CA LEU A 112 -5.18 -18.54 15.46
C LEU A 112 -5.85 -17.74 14.34
N ARG A 113 -5.90 -18.26 13.11
CA ARG A 113 -6.40 -17.56 11.92
C ARG A 113 -7.81 -17.03 12.10
N GLU A 114 -8.76 -17.88 12.47
CA GLU A 114 -10.17 -17.49 12.66
C GLU A 114 -10.29 -16.37 13.69
N ARG A 115 -9.62 -16.51 14.84
CA ARG A 115 -9.62 -15.50 15.89
C ARG A 115 -9.01 -14.16 15.43
N TRP A 116 -8.00 -14.20 14.57
CA TRP A 116 -7.40 -12.99 14.02
C TRP A 116 -8.37 -12.27 13.10
N LEU A 117 -9.10 -12.99 12.25
CA LEU A 117 -10.13 -12.41 11.38
C LEU A 117 -11.25 -11.73 12.17
N ASP A 118 -11.61 -12.30 13.32
CA ASP A 118 -12.67 -11.76 14.17
C ASP A 118 -12.27 -10.47 14.91
N ILE A 119 -10.98 -10.30 15.25
CA ILE A 119 -10.53 -9.32 16.25
C ILE A 119 -9.52 -8.31 15.69
N ILE A 120 -8.61 -8.75 14.83
CA ILE A 120 -7.50 -7.94 14.33
C ILE A 120 -7.96 -7.22 13.07
N THR A 121 -7.86 -5.89 13.08
CA THR A 121 -8.25 -5.06 11.94
C THR A 121 -7.06 -4.74 11.04
N HIS A 122 -5.87 -4.59 11.63
CA HIS A 122 -4.64 -4.30 10.90
C HIS A 122 -3.45 -5.01 11.51
N TYR A 123 -2.45 -5.32 10.69
CA TYR A 123 -1.16 -5.81 11.16
C TYR A 123 0.00 -5.19 10.39
N GLN A 124 1.19 -5.24 10.97
CA GLN A 124 2.45 -4.83 10.35
C GLN A 124 3.56 -5.82 10.73
N PRO A 125 4.30 -6.38 9.76
CA PRO A 125 5.46 -7.23 10.04
C PRO A 125 6.53 -6.52 10.87
N ILE A 126 7.08 -7.22 11.86
CA ILE A 126 8.23 -6.72 12.62
C ILE A 126 9.51 -7.11 11.89
N GLU A 127 10.30 -6.12 11.48
CA GLU A 127 11.62 -6.37 10.91
C GLU A 127 12.54 -6.98 11.97
N LYS A 128 13.09 -8.16 11.67
CA LYS A 128 14.09 -8.78 12.55
C LYS A 128 15.39 -7.97 12.48
N PRO A 129 16.03 -7.68 13.62
CA PRO A 129 17.34 -7.05 13.60
C PRO A 129 18.32 -7.91 12.80
N LYS A 130 19.19 -7.25 12.03
CA LYS A 130 20.28 -7.95 11.35
C LYS A 130 21.19 -8.59 12.40
N PRO A 131 21.73 -9.79 12.14
CA PRO A 131 22.69 -10.39 13.06
C PRO A 131 23.88 -9.44 13.26
N PRO A 132 24.48 -9.43 14.46
CA PRO A 132 25.68 -8.65 14.71
C PRO A 132 26.81 -9.06 13.76
N ILE A 133 27.54 -8.06 13.26
CA ILE A 133 28.75 -8.25 12.49
C ILE A 133 29.88 -8.46 13.51
N TYR A 134 30.51 -9.63 13.49
CA TYR A 134 31.69 -9.96 14.31
C TYR A 134 32.96 -9.87 13.47
#